data_AF-A0A7G8PBB1-F1
#
_entry.id   AF-A0A7G8PBB1-F1
#
_cell.length_a   1.000
_cell.length_b   1.000
_cell.length_c   1.000
_cell.angle_alpha   90.00
_cell.angle_beta   90.00
_cell.angle_gamma   90.00
#
_symmetry.space_group_name_H-M   'P 1'
#
loop_
_entity.id
_entity.type
_entity.pdbx_description
1 polymer ?
#
loop_
_entity_poly.entity_id
_entity_poly.type
_entity_poly.pdbx_seq_one_letter_code
_entity_poly.pdbx_strand_id
1 'polypeptide(L)'
;MPEHLLFAVLAIAALAWYLTYAAREQHRDRGTEPTWLWRQALPDGWSNWADLHNVSPTADYETVLATVRRAAQPSAIAVQFATVASTPGAPEHTRVVFTSAVRDLAGRHG
;
A
#
# COMPACT_ATOMS: atom_id res chain seq x y z
N MET A 1 40.89 21.86 31.46
CA MET A 1 39.45 22.13 31.74
C MET A 1 38.61 22.56 30.52
N PRO A 2 39.13 23.05 29.38
CA PRO A 2 38.28 23.38 28.21
C PRO A 2 38.05 22.18 27.25
N GLU A 3 38.95 21.19 27.23
CA GLU A 3 38.88 20.07 26.27
C GLU A 3 37.68 19.15 26.51
N HIS A 4 37.36 18.81 27.77
CA HIS A 4 36.21 17.97 28.10
C HIS A 4 34.86 18.62 27.72
N LEU A 5 34.77 19.95 27.78
CA LEU A 5 33.60 20.69 27.32
C LEU A 5 33.46 20.60 25.80
N LEU A 6 34.58 20.69 25.08
CA LEU A 6 34.61 20.58 23.63
C LEU A 6 34.20 19.18 23.14
N PHE A 7 34.69 18.12 23.81
CA PHE A 7 34.26 16.75 23.56
C PHE A 7 32.78 16.52 23.87
N ALA A 8 32.27 17.08 24.96
CA ALA A 8 30.85 16.97 25.31
C ALA A 8 29.95 17.65 24.26
N VAL A 9 30.32 18.84 23.79
CA VAL A 9 29.57 19.55 22.74
C VAL A 9 29.58 18.77 21.42
N LEU A 10 30.72 18.20 21.02
CA LEU A 10 30.82 17.36 19.83
C LEU A 10 29.98 16.08 19.95
N ALA A 11 29.99 15.43 21.11
CA ALA A 11 29.17 14.24 21.36
C ALA A 11 27.67 14.56 21.29
N ILE A 12 27.24 15.69 21.85
CA ILE A 12 25.84 16.13 21.78
C ILE A 12 25.45 16.47 20.34
N ALA A 13 26.30 17.16 19.60
CA ALA A 13 26.05 17.49 18.19
C ALA A 13 25.97 16.24 17.32
N ALA A 14 26.87 15.27 17.52
CA ALA A 14 26.86 14.00 16.81
C ALA A 14 25.61 13.17 17.15
N LEU A 15 25.20 13.14 18.43
CA LEU A 15 23.99 12.45 18.86
C LEU A 15 22.74 13.12 18.29
N ALA A 16 22.65 14.45 18.32
CA ALA A 16 21.54 15.19 17.73
C ALA A 16 21.46 14.95 16.22
N TRP A 17 22.59 14.97 15.52
CA TRP A 17 22.67 14.63 14.10
C TRP A 17 22.18 13.21 13.82
N TYR A 18 22.66 12.24 14.61
CA TYR A 18 22.26 10.84 14.48
C TYR A 18 20.76 10.63 14.74
N LEU A 19 20.20 11.26 15.77
CA LEU A 19 18.77 11.20 16.07
C LEU A 19 17.93 11.82 14.95
N THR A 20 18.39 12.93 14.38
CA THR A 20 17.71 13.57 13.26
C THR A 20 17.76 12.68 12.01
N TYR A 21 18.89 12.03 11.75
CA TYR A 21 19.05 11.07 10.67
C TYR A 21 18.14 9.85 10.85
N ALA A 22 18.13 9.24 12.03
CA ALA A 22 17.29 8.10 12.37
C ALA A 22 15.79 8.42 12.25
N ALA A 23 15.37 9.61 12.71
CA ALA A 23 13.99 10.06 12.56
C ALA A 23 13.61 10.25 11.08
N ARG A 24 14.54 10.76 10.27
CA ARG A 24 14.32 10.97 8.83
C ARG A 24 14.20 9.64 8.07
N GLU A 25 15.01 8.65 8.44
CA GLU A 25 14.96 7.31 7.86
C GLU A 25 13.68 6.57 8.28
N GLN A 26 13.30 6.66 9.54
CA GLN A 26 12.03 6.11 10.03
C GLN A 26 10.80 6.78 9.37
N HIS A 27 10.90 8.07 9.03
CA HIS A 27 9.88 8.76 8.24
C HIS A 27 9.84 8.34 6.77
N ARG A 28 10.99 7.96 6.19
CA ARG A 28 11.02 7.33 4.86
C ARG A 28 10.35 5.97 4.87
N ASP A 29 10.65 5.13 5.86
CA ASP A 29 10.11 3.77 5.93
C ASP A 29 8.61 3.74 6.20
N ARG A 30 8.10 4.62 7.07
CA ARG A 30 6.66 4.70 7.38
C ARG A 30 5.77 5.13 6.22
N GLY A 31 6.31 5.79 5.20
CA GLY A 31 5.52 6.32 4.10
C GLY A 31 5.33 5.36 2.92
N THR A 32 5.75 4.09 3.05
CA THR A 32 5.96 3.19 1.90
C THR A 32 5.18 1.87 2.02
N GLU A 33 4.17 1.76 2.87
CA GLU A 33 3.36 0.53 2.89
C GLU A 33 2.35 0.55 1.73
N PRO A 34 2.45 -0.39 0.77
CA PRO A 34 1.48 -0.49 -0.32
C PRO A 34 0.08 -0.71 0.23
N THR A 35 -0.88 0.09 -0.22
CA THR A 35 -2.30 -0.11 0.12
C THR A 35 -2.99 -0.88 -1.01
N TRP A 36 -3.78 -1.88 -0.66
CA TRP A 36 -4.62 -2.59 -1.62
C TRP A 36 -5.95 -1.89 -1.80
N LEU A 37 -6.31 -1.62 -3.04
CA LEU A 37 -7.62 -1.14 -3.45
C LEU A 37 -8.34 -2.22 -4.25
N TRP A 38 -9.66 -2.23 -4.21
CA TRP A 38 -10.47 -3.11 -5.04
C TRP A 38 -11.79 -2.46 -5.46
N ARG A 39 -12.40 -3.05 -6.49
CA ARG A 39 -13.75 -2.73 -6.96
C ARG A 39 -14.36 -3.92 -7.68
N GLN A 40 -15.65 -3.86 -7.92
CA GLN A 40 -16.40 -4.89 -8.61
C GLN A 40 -17.22 -4.31 -9.77
N ALA A 41 -17.51 -5.13 -10.77
CA ALA A 41 -18.44 -4.82 -11.84
C ALA A 41 -19.78 -5.50 -11.56
N LEU A 42 -20.84 -4.71 -11.51
CA LEU A 42 -22.23 -5.11 -11.47
C LEU A 42 -22.88 -4.84 -12.84
N PRO A 43 -24.11 -5.30 -13.11
CA PRO A 43 -24.79 -5.05 -14.38
C PRO A 43 -24.95 -3.56 -14.75
N ASP A 44 -24.97 -2.67 -13.74
CA ASP A 44 -25.07 -1.22 -13.87
C ASP A 44 -23.71 -0.51 -14.03
N GLY A 45 -22.60 -1.23 -13.86
CA GLY A 45 -21.25 -0.72 -14.09
C GLY A 45 -20.25 -1.08 -13.00
N TRP A 46 -19.13 -0.35 -12.96
CA TRP A 46 -18.10 -0.52 -11.94
C TRP A 46 -18.45 0.23 -10.67
N SER A 47 -18.25 -0.40 -9.52
CA SER A 47 -18.26 0.28 -8.24
C SER A 47 -17.06 1.23 -8.11
N ASN A 48 -17.17 2.16 -7.16
CA ASN A 48 -16.02 2.94 -6.72
C ASN A 48 -14.92 2.02 -6.16
N TRP A 49 -13.69 2.51 -6.20
CA TRP A 49 -12.56 1.89 -5.52
C TRP A 49 -12.77 1.98 -4.01
N ALA A 50 -12.50 0.88 -3.33
CA ALA A 50 -12.55 0.76 -1.88
C ALA A 50 -11.25 0.12 -1.36
N ASP A 51 -10.88 0.44 -0.12
CA ASP A 51 -9.75 -0.21 0.53
C ASP A 51 -10.02 -1.70 0.75
N LEU A 52 -9.04 -2.53 0.43
CA LEU A 52 -9.07 -3.95 0.72
C LEU A 52 -8.40 -4.18 2.08
N HIS A 53 -9.22 -4.18 3.14
CA HIS A 53 -8.76 -4.41 4.49
C HIS A 53 -8.35 -5.88 4.74
N ASN A 54 -7.52 -6.10 5.76
CA ASN A 54 -7.08 -7.42 6.22
C ASN A 54 -6.25 -8.22 5.20
N VAL A 55 -5.61 -7.54 4.25
CA VAL A 55 -4.69 -8.16 3.29
C VAL A 55 -3.31 -7.54 3.47
N SER A 56 -2.30 -8.38 3.64
CA SER A 56 -0.91 -7.90 3.72
C SER A 56 -0.54 -7.14 2.44
N PRO A 57 0.19 -6.02 2.53
CA PRO A 57 0.76 -5.34 1.36
C PRO A 57 1.62 -6.25 0.47
N THR A 58 2.17 -7.33 1.04
CA THR A 58 3.00 -8.32 0.35
C THR A 58 2.26 -9.62 0.02
N ALA A 59 0.93 -9.65 0.17
CA ALA A 59 0.13 -10.83 -0.14
C ALA A 59 0.28 -11.23 -1.62
N ASP A 60 0.29 -12.53 -1.88
CA ASP A 60 0.31 -13.05 -3.24
C ASP A 60 -1.02 -12.80 -3.97
N TYR A 61 -0.98 -12.97 -5.29
CA TYR A 61 -2.13 -12.75 -6.17
C TYR A 61 -3.36 -13.57 -5.76
N GLU A 62 -3.17 -14.85 -5.43
CA GLU A 62 -4.29 -15.75 -5.11
C GLU A 62 -4.96 -15.38 -3.79
N THR A 63 -4.18 -14.96 -2.79
CA THR A 63 -4.70 -14.47 -1.51
C THR A 63 -5.53 -13.20 -1.70
N VAL A 64 -5.03 -12.25 -2.50
CA VAL A 64 -5.74 -11.01 -2.80
C VAL A 64 -7.02 -11.33 -3.57
N LEU A 65 -6.96 -12.16 -4.61
CA LEU A 65 -8.10 -12.54 -5.43
C LEU A 65 -9.18 -13.26 -4.61
N ALA A 66 -8.81 -14.21 -3.75
CA ALA A 66 -9.74 -14.93 -2.89
C ALA A 66 -10.44 -13.98 -1.91
N THR A 67 -9.72 -12.99 -1.38
CA THR A 67 -10.29 -11.99 -0.45
C THR A 67 -11.26 -11.07 -1.18
N VAL A 68 -10.88 -10.56 -2.35
CA VAL A 68 -11.73 -9.72 -3.19
C VAL A 68 -12.99 -10.46 -3.62
N ARG A 69 -12.88 -11.74 -4.01
CA ARG A 69 -14.05 -12.57 -4.37
C ARG A 69 -14.98 -12.81 -3.19
N ARG A 70 -14.46 -12.92 -1.97
CA ARG A 70 -15.27 -13.06 -0.75
C ARG A 70 -15.99 -11.77 -0.39
N ALA A 71 -15.35 -10.63 -0.62
CA ALA A 71 -15.92 -9.30 -0.37
C ALA A 71 -16.94 -8.88 -1.45
N ALA A 72 -16.76 -9.36 -2.69
CA ALA A 72 -17.62 -9.02 -3.80
C ALA A 72 -19.04 -9.56 -3.64
N GLN A 73 -20.01 -8.82 -4.17
CA GLN A 73 -21.40 -9.26 -4.21
C GLN A 73 -21.54 -10.52 -5.06
N PRO A 74 -22.46 -11.46 -4.72
CA PRO A 74 -22.70 -12.66 -5.52
C PRO A 74 -23.07 -12.37 -6.98
N SER A 75 -23.71 -11.22 -7.24
CA SER A 75 -24.10 -10.70 -8.56
C SER A 75 -22.96 -10.02 -9.32
N ALA A 76 -21.77 -9.88 -8.73
CA ALA A 76 -20.63 -9.28 -9.41
C ALA A 76 -20.16 -10.15 -10.59
N ILE A 77 -19.99 -9.50 -11.73
CA ILE A 77 -19.58 -10.10 -13.02
C ILE A 77 -18.05 -10.13 -13.11
N ALA A 78 -17.38 -9.12 -12.57
CA ALA A 78 -15.93 -9.05 -12.53
C ALA A 78 -15.46 -8.38 -11.25
N VAL A 79 -14.21 -8.62 -10.90
CA VAL A 79 -13.52 -7.93 -9.80
C VAL A 79 -12.19 -7.39 -10.29
N GLN A 80 -11.79 -6.26 -9.75
CA GLN A 80 -10.49 -5.65 -10.02
C GLN A 80 -9.87 -5.23 -8.70
N PHE A 81 -8.57 -5.38 -8.57
CA PHE A 81 -7.80 -4.89 -7.44
C PHE A 81 -6.50 -4.26 -7.91
N ALA A 82 -5.96 -3.40 -7.07
CA ALA A 82 -4.74 -2.66 -7.37
C ALA A 82 -3.91 -2.44 -6.11
N THR A 83 -2.60 -2.40 -6.28
CA THR A 83 -1.67 -1.94 -5.23
C THR A 83 -1.28 -0.50 -5.52
N VAL A 84 -1.36 0.33 -4.48
CA VAL A 84 -0.97 1.73 -4.52
C VAL A 84 0.20 1.94 -3.57
N ALA A 85 1.35 2.32 -4.11
CA ALA A 85 2.52 2.70 -3.31
C ALA A 85 2.83 4.18 -3.52
N SER A 86 2.71 4.98 -2.45
CA SER A 86 3.13 6.37 -2.42
C SER A 86 4.62 6.43 -2.02
N THR A 87 5.42 7.20 -2.75
CA THR A 87 6.83 7.42 -2.37
C THR A 87 6.95 8.78 -1.68
N PRO A 88 7.40 8.86 -0.41
CA PRO A 88 7.55 10.13 0.28
C PRO A 88 8.55 11.05 -0.43
N GLY A 89 8.10 12.24 -0.83
CA GLY A 89 8.95 13.26 -1.46
C GLY A 89 9.17 13.11 -2.97
N ALA A 90 8.51 12.16 -3.64
CA ALA A 90 8.42 12.16 -5.10
C ALA A 90 7.33 13.14 -5.57
N PRO A 91 7.50 13.85 -6.71
CA PRO A 91 6.36 14.44 -7.41
C PRO A 91 5.35 13.32 -7.68
N GLU A 92 4.04 13.60 -7.58
CA GLU A 92 2.85 12.70 -7.51
C GLU A 92 2.80 11.46 -8.45
N HIS A 93 3.86 10.67 -8.53
CA HIS A 93 3.97 9.47 -9.31
C HIS A 93 3.62 8.30 -8.40
N THR A 94 2.33 8.12 -8.23
CA THR A 94 1.76 6.94 -7.61
C THR A 94 2.01 5.75 -8.53
N ARG A 95 2.85 4.80 -8.14
CA ARG A 95 2.95 3.53 -8.88
C ARG A 95 1.70 2.73 -8.54
N VAL A 96 0.82 2.56 -9.53
CA VAL A 96 -0.39 1.75 -9.41
C VAL A 96 -0.26 0.52 -10.30
N VAL A 97 -0.35 -0.66 -9.71
CA VAL A 97 -0.41 -1.93 -10.45
C VAL A 97 -1.85 -2.40 -10.43
N PHE A 98 -2.46 -2.56 -11.61
CA PHE A 98 -3.84 -3.02 -11.74
C PHE A 98 -3.89 -4.49 -12.14
N THR A 99 -4.72 -5.27 -11.45
CA THR A 99 -4.99 -6.66 -11.80
C THR A 99 -6.50 -6.92 -11.76
N SER A 100 -7.02 -7.61 -12.77
CA SER A 100 -8.46 -7.89 -12.92
C SER A 100 -8.72 -9.36 -13.13
N ALA A 101 -9.80 -9.86 -12.53
CA ALA A 101 -10.33 -11.19 -12.79
C ALA A 101 -11.83 -11.09 -13.14
N VAL A 102 -12.19 -11.64 -14.30
CA VAL A 102 -13.58 -11.74 -14.74
C VAL A 102 -14.14 -13.07 -14.27
N ARG A 103 -15.36 -13.07 -13.73
CA ARG A 103 -16.08 -14.32 -13.49
C ARG A 103 -16.64 -14.76 -14.84
N ASP A 104 -16.27 -15.95 -15.28
CA ASP A 104 -16.90 -16.50 -16.47
C ASP A 104 -18.40 -16.66 -16.21
N LEU A 105 -19.23 -15.94 -16.98
CA LEU A 105 -20.69 -16.04 -16.93
C LEU A 105 -21.18 -17.31 -17.66
N ALA A 106 -20.28 -18.16 -18.15
CA ALA A 106 -20.59 -19.46 -18.74
C ALA A 106 -21.02 -20.51 -17.70
N GLY A 107 -22.17 -20.24 -17.08
CA GLY A 107 -23.06 -21.23 -16.46
C GLY A 107 -24.48 -21.16 -17.04
N ARG A 108 -24.68 -20.41 -18.14
CA ARG A 108 -25.90 -20.44 -18.98
C ARG A 108 -25.57 -21.02 -20.35
N HIS A 109 -25.22 -22.29 -20.36
CA HIS A 109 -25.45 -23.20 -21.48
C HIS A 109 -26.35 -24.29 -20.86
N GLY A 110 -27.62 -24.40 -21.23
CA GLY A 110 -28.03 -24.95 -22.51
C GLY A 110 -28.19 -26.45 -22.30
#